data_AF-A0A2A5FHW9-F1
#
_entry.id   AF-A0A2A5FHW9-F1
#
_cell.length_a   1.000
_cell.length_b   1.000
_cell.length_c   1.000
_cell.angle_alpha   90.00
_cell.angle_beta   90.00
_cell.angle_gamma   90.00
#
_symmetry.space_group_name_H-M   'P 1'
#
loop_
_entity.id
_entity.type
_entity.pdbx_description
1 polymer ?
#
loop_
_entity_poly.entity_id
_entity_poly.type
_entity_poly.pdbx_seq_one_letter_code
_entity_poly.pdbx_strand_id
1 'polypeptide(L)'
;MNFSLLRKSKETIFFVVDLLMVLLVIINLLWIIFEWHFGFKIAQDFFIRFTPSFYDFYNEELHKNFLKYDVWFVVVFIVELIIRWAVAIKRKTYHKWFFYPFVHWYEVLGCIPLGTFRFLRLFRVISMIYRLQKLGVIDLQNTWALQLFKKYYEVLVEEVSDRVVVNVLENVQDEIKHGSPITDRMISEVVHPHKKVLVEWMSHRVRRVTAQNYAAHKDEIRQYLERLVKDAVAKNNEMKQLKGIPLVGNTITSSIETAIGDITFNVINSVVEDLASDHNKEVIEEITDIAFDVVLLEEEDKDLNQIAINIAIDSIELVKEQVKIQQWKLKEEREREKKKKVNAL
;
A
#
# COMPACT_ATOMS: atom_id res chain seq x y z
N MET A 1 -15.58 -33.60 23.36
CA MET A 1 -15.35 -33.16 24.76
C MET A 1 -14.33 -34.09 25.38
N ASN A 2 -13.09 -33.64 25.58
CA ASN A 2 -11.97 -34.52 25.96
C ASN A 2 -11.45 -34.13 27.36
N PHE A 3 -11.83 -34.90 28.38
CA PHE A 3 -11.59 -34.63 29.80
C PHE A 3 -10.19 -35.06 30.31
N SER A 4 -9.31 -35.50 29.41
CA SER A 4 -8.03 -36.16 29.77
C SER A 4 -6.90 -35.21 30.21
N LEU A 5 -7.10 -33.89 30.19
CA LEU A 5 -6.11 -32.91 30.68
C LEU A 5 -6.22 -32.59 32.19
N LEU A 6 -7.18 -33.18 32.91
CA LEU A 6 -7.50 -32.88 34.31
C LEU A 6 -6.61 -33.62 35.33
N ARG A 7 -5.28 -33.55 35.22
CA ARG A 7 -4.40 -34.15 36.25
C ARG A 7 -3.15 -33.33 36.58
N LYS A 8 -3.34 -32.26 37.36
CA LYS A 8 -2.35 -31.77 38.34
C LYS A 8 -3.04 -31.02 39.47
N SER A 9 -2.91 -31.52 40.69
CA SER A 9 -3.71 -31.20 41.89
C SER A 9 -3.66 -29.75 42.42
N LYS A 10 -2.96 -28.82 41.76
CA LYS A 10 -3.05 -27.37 42.02
C LYS A 10 -3.93 -26.63 41.01
N GLU A 11 -4.19 -27.23 39.85
CA GLU A 11 -5.09 -26.66 38.82
C GLU A 11 -6.54 -27.04 39.06
N THR A 12 -6.81 -28.11 39.80
CA THR A 12 -8.19 -28.56 40.10
C THR A 12 -8.98 -27.53 40.89
N ILE A 13 -8.37 -26.81 41.84
CA ILE A 13 -9.07 -25.76 42.61
C ILE A 13 -9.39 -24.55 41.72
N PHE A 14 -8.42 -24.08 40.92
CA PHE A 14 -8.66 -22.99 39.98
C PHE A 14 -9.69 -23.39 38.92
N PHE A 15 -9.67 -24.64 38.45
CA PHE A 15 -10.64 -25.18 37.52
C PHE A 15 -12.05 -25.29 38.11
N VAL A 16 -12.18 -25.74 39.36
CA VAL A 16 -13.47 -25.80 40.06
C VAL A 16 -14.01 -24.39 40.29
N VAL A 17 -13.16 -23.45 40.69
CA VAL A 17 -13.54 -22.03 40.79
C VAL A 17 -13.99 -21.50 39.43
N ASP A 18 -13.21 -21.71 38.37
CA ASP A 18 -13.56 -21.30 37.01
C ASP A 18 -14.90 -21.90 36.55
N LEU A 19 -15.15 -23.19 36.84
CA LEU A 19 -16.42 -23.86 36.53
C LEU A 19 -17.60 -23.27 37.30
N LEU A 20 -17.42 -23.00 38.60
CA LEU A 20 -18.45 -22.39 39.46
C LEU A 20 -18.76 -20.97 38.97
N MET A 21 -17.74 -20.23 38.55
CA MET A 21 -17.88 -18.89 38.01
C MET A 21 -18.57 -18.90 36.65
N VAL A 22 -18.27 -19.87 35.78
CA VAL A 22 -19.01 -20.10 34.54
C VAL A 22 -20.49 -20.38 34.84
N LEU A 23 -20.79 -21.26 35.80
CA LEU A 23 -22.16 -21.58 36.19
C LEU A 23 -22.90 -20.34 36.73
N LEU A 24 -22.27 -19.57 37.61
CA LEU A 24 -22.85 -18.34 38.17
C LEU A 24 -23.18 -17.32 37.09
N VAL A 25 -22.31 -17.16 36.08
CA VAL A 25 -22.59 -16.26 34.94
C VAL A 25 -23.71 -16.81 34.08
N ILE A 26 -23.77 -18.12 33.80
CA ILE A 26 -24.86 -18.72 33.03
C ILE A 26 -26.19 -18.45 33.74
N ILE A 27 -26.25 -18.66 35.06
CA ILE A 27 -27.43 -18.37 35.87
C ILE A 27 -27.77 -16.87 35.81
N ASN A 28 -26.79 -15.98 36.01
CA ASN A 28 -27.00 -14.53 35.93
C ASN A 28 -27.50 -14.11 34.54
N LEU A 29 -26.96 -14.68 33.47
CA LEU A 29 -27.36 -14.39 32.09
C LEU A 29 -28.76 -14.89 31.78
N LEU A 30 -29.08 -16.14 32.15
CA LEU A 30 -30.43 -16.68 32.01
C LEU A 30 -31.43 -15.83 32.77
N TRP A 31 -31.07 -15.36 33.97
CA TRP A 31 -31.92 -14.47 34.74
C TRP A 31 -32.09 -13.10 34.06
N ILE A 32 -31.04 -12.51 33.51
CA ILE A 32 -31.12 -11.26 32.73
C ILE A 32 -32.01 -11.43 31.50
N ILE A 33 -31.88 -12.55 30.78
CA ILE A 33 -32.71 -12.85 29.61
C ILE A 33 -34.17 -13.02 30.04
N PHE A 34 -34.43 -13.77 31.10
CA PHE A 34 -35.77 -13.97 31.64
C PHE A 34 -36.40 -12.65 32.07
N GLU A 35 -35.65 -11.82 32.80
CA GLU A 35 -36.07 -10.49 33.23
C GLU A 35 -36.37 -9.56 32.04
N TRP A 36 -35.55 -9.62 30.99
CA TRP A 36 -35.81 -8.86 29.75
C TRP A 36 -37.13 -9.29 29.09
N HIS A 37 -37.42 -10.60 29.06
CA HIS A 37 -38.68 -11.11 28.55
C HIS A 37 -39.87 -10.75 29.44
N PHE A 38 -39.71 -10.87 30.77
CA PHE A 38 -40.74 -10.52 31.77
C PHE A 38 -41.06 -9.01 31.76
N GLY A 39 -40.15 -8.16 31.30
CA GLY A 39 -40.41 -6.73 31.10
C GLY A 39 -41.44 -6.42 30.00
N PHE A 40 -41.75 -7.36 29.10
CA PHE A 40 -42.78 -7.17 28.08
C PHE A 40 -44.17 -7.48 28.63
N LYS A 41 -45.14 -6.58 28.41
CA LYS A 41 -46.54 -6.77 28.85
C LYS A 41 -47.15 -8.08 28.38
N ILE A 42 -46.86 -8.49 27.13
CA ILE A 42 -47.35 -9.78 26.57
C ILE A 42 -46.89 -10.97 27.41
N ALA A 43 -45.64 -10.96 27.87
CA ALA A 43 -45.12 -12.04 28.72
C ALA A 43 -45.78 -12.02 30.10
N GLN A 44 -46.00 -10.84 30.68
CA GLN A 44 -46.70 -10.69 31.96
C GLN A 44 -48.14 -11.21 31.89
N ASP A 45 -48.89 -10.80 30.86
CA ASP A 45 -50.28 -11.23 30.64
C ASP A 45 -50.37 -12.75 30.46
N PHE A 46 -49.38 -13.37 29.81
CA PHE A 46 -49.27 -14.83 29.71
C PHE A 46 -49.13 -15.49 31.09
N PHE A 47 -48.20 -15.00 31.94
CA PHE A 47 -48.00 -15.57 33.27
C PHE A 47 -49.19 -15.32 34.21
N ILE A 48 -49.85 -14.16 34.13
CA ILE A 48 -51.09 -13.87 34.89
C ILE A 48 -52.19 -14.87 34.51
N ARG A 49 -52.32 -15.20 33.22
CA ARG A 49 -53.39 -16.06 32.72
C ARG A 49 -53.17 -17.55 33.01
N PHE A 50 -51.94 -18.04 32.90
CA PHE A 50 -51.63 -19.47 33.02
C PHE A 50 -51.07 -19.87 34.38
N THR A 51 -50.32 -18.99 35.05
CA THR A 51 -49.63 -19.27 36.32
C THR A 51 -49.61 -18.04 37.25
N PRO A 52 -50.79 -17.58 37.73
CA PRO A 52 -50.89 -16.33 38.51
C PRO A 52 -50.06 -16.37 39.80
N SER A 53 -50.03 -17.50 40.52
CA SER A 53 -49.22 -17.65 41.73
C SER A 53 -47.71 -17.49 41.47
N PHE A 54 -47.22 -17.85 40.28
CA PHE A 54 -45.81 -17.63 39.92
C PHE A 54 -45.56 -16.18 39.53
N TYR A 55 -46.52 -15.53 38.85
CA TYR A 55 -46.45 -14.12 38.52
C TYR A 55 -46.34 -13.25 39.77
N ASP A 56 -47.21 -13.46 40.75
CA ASP A 56 -47.22 -12.68 41.99
C ASP A 56 -45.91 -12.84 42.75
N PHE A 57 -45.44 -14.08 42.94
CA PHE A 57 -44.15 -14.36 43.57
C PHE A 57 -42.98 -13.71 42.83
N TYR A 58 -42.90 -13.86 41.51
CA TYR A 58 -41.78 -13.31 40.74
C TYR A 58 -41.83 -11.77 40.74
N ASN A 59 -43.01 -11.18 40.56
CA ASN A 59 -43.17 -9.73 40.46
C ASN A 59 -42.87 -9.02 41.79
N GLU A 60 -43.34 -9.56 42.91
CA GLU A 60 -43.18 -8.94 44.22
C GLU A 60 -41.78 -9.14 44.81
N GLU A 61 -41.22 -10.36 44.71
CA GLU A 61 -39.98 -10.71 45.39
C GLU A 61 -38.73 -10.56 44.51
N LEU A 62 -38.80 -10.95 43.23
CA LEU A 62 -37.63 -11.09 42.36
C LEU A 62 -37.48 -9.93 41.37
N HIS A 63 -38.54 -9.53 40.68
CA HIS A 63 -38.54 -8.44 39.69
C HIS A 63 -38.25 -7.10 40.35
N LYS A 64 -38.99 -6.77 41.42
CA LYS A 64 -38.82 -5.52 42.17
C LYS A 64 -37.41 -5.37 42.76
N ASN A 65 -36.81 -6.48 43.19
CA ASN A 65 -35.48 -6.51 43.82
C ASN A 65 -34.38 -6.96 42.86
N PHE A 66 -34.64 -7.04 41.55
CA PHE A 66 -33.69 -7.59 40.57
C PHE A 66 -32.33 -6.91 40.65
N LEU A 67 -32.29 -5.58 40.74
CA LEU A 67 -31.04 -4.82 40.87
C LEU A 67 -30.24 -5.19 42.12
N LYS A 68 -30.92 -5.44 43.25
CA LYS A 68 -30.28 -5.82 44.52
C LYS A 68 -29.59 -7.17 44.39
N TYR A 69 -30.23 -8.13 43.71
CA TYR A 69 -29.64 -9.44 43.51
C TYR A 69 -28.55 -9.45 42.43
N ASP A 70 -28.68 -8.66 41.34
CA ASP A 70 -27.61 -8.53 40.35
C ASP A 70 -26.33 -7.97 40.98
N VAL A 71 -26.44 -7.04 41.93
CA VAL A 71 -25.29 -6.52 42.69
C VAL A 71 -24.56 -7.65 43.44
N TRP A 72 -25.25 -8.66 43.97
CA TRP A 72 -24.57 -9.79 44.61
C TRP A 72 -23.75 -10.62 43.61
N PHE A 73 -24.27 -10.85 42.40
CA PHE A 73 -23.48 -11.47 41.33
C PHE A 73 -22.25 -10.62 40.98
N VAL A 74 -22.42 -9.30 40.88
CA VAL A 74 -21.31 -8.37 40.63
C VAL A 74 -20.23 -8.46 41.70
N VAL A 75 -20.62 -8.49 42.98
CA VAL A 75 -19.68 -8.59 44.10
C VAL A 75 -18.85 -9.86 43.97
N VAL A 76 -19.47 -11.00 43.65
CA VAL A 76 -18.73 -12.25 43.43
C VAL A 76 -17.74 -12.12 42.26
N PHE A 77 -18.13 -11.50 41.14
CA PHE A 77 -17.24 -11.28 39.99
C PHE A 77 -16.08 -10.32 40.31
N ILE A 78 -16.33 -9.25 41.07
CA ILE A 78 -15.29 -8.32 41.51
C ILE A 78 -14.29 -9.03 42.43
N VAL A 79 -14.78 -9.80 43.40
CA VAL A 79 -13.92 -10.55 44.32
C VAL A 79 -13.03 -11.53 43.55
N GLU A 80 -13.62 -12.26 42.60
CA GLU A 80 -12.88 -13.18 41.74
C GLU A 80 -11.82 -12.46 40.89
N LEU A 81 -12.16 -11.31 40.31
CA LEU A 81 -11.24 -10.48 39.54
C LEU A 81 -10.07 -9.99 40.40
N ILE A 82 -10.32 -9.54 41.63
CA ILE A 82 -9.29 -9.13 42.58
C ILE A 82 -8.39 -10.31 42.95
N ILE A 83 -8.95 -11.50 43.21
CA ILE A 83 -8.17 -12.70 43.51
C ILE A 83 -7.27 -13.06 42.33
N ARG A 84 -7.81 -13.09 41.10
CA ARG A 84 -7.01 -13.39 39.89
C ARG A 84 -5.95 -12.33 39.62
N TRP A 85 -6.26 -11.07 39.88
CA TRP A 85 -5.29 -9.97 39.80
C TRP A 85 -4.16 -10.14 40.81
N ALA A 86 -4.48 -10.46 42.07
CA ALA A 86 -3.48 -10.72 43.12
C ALA A 86 -2.59 -11.94 42.77
N VAL A 87 -3.17 -13.00 42.22
CA VAL A 87 -2.42 -14.17 41.74
C VAL A 87 -1.50 -13.81 40.58
N ALA A 88 -1.96 -12.98 39.63
CA ALA A 88 -1.17 -12.51 38.50
C ALA A 88 0.03 -11.65 38.94
N ILE A 89 -0.17 -10.79 39.95
CA ILE A 89 0.92 -10.02 40.59
C ILE A 89 1.94 -10.97 41.21
N LYS A 90 1.49 -11.96 42.00
CA LYS A 90 2.37 -12.94 42.64
C LYS A 90 3.16 -13.79 41.64
N ARG A 91 2.55 -14.12 40.49
CA ARG A 91 3.16 -14.92 39.41
C ARG A 91 3.97 -14.08 38.41
N LYS A 92 4.03 -12.76 38.56
CA LYS A 92 4.69 -11.83 37.63
C LYS A 92 4.31 -12.06 36.16
N THR A 93 3.03 -12.33 35.89
CA THR A 93 2.56 -12.61 34.51
C THR A 93 2.62 -11.38 33.61
N TYR A 94 2.67 -10.18 34.18
CA TYR A 94 2.77 -8.91 33.46
C TYR A 94 3.93 -8.08 34.00
N HIS A 95 4.51 -7.25 33.13
CA HIS A 95 5.64 -6.38 33.48
C HIS A 95 5.30 -5.39 34.62
N LYS A 96 4.05 -4.90 34.70
CA LYS A 96 3.56 -4.07 35.81
C LYS A 96 2.20 -4.58 36.29
N TRP A 97 1.94 -4.46 37.58
CA TRP A 97 0.68 -4.90 38.21
C TRP A 97 -0.55 -4.23 37.59
N PHE A 98 -0.45 -2.96 37.18
CA PHE A 98 -1.56 -2.19 36.63
C PHE A 98 -2.00 -2.67 35.23
N PHE A 99 -1.19 -3.43 34.49
CA PHE A 99 -1.57 -3.91 33.15
C PHE A 99 -2.72 -4.90 33.17
N TYR A 100 -2.91 -5.62 34.28
CA TYR A 100 -3.91 -6.69 34.35
C TYR A 100 -5.35 -6.19 34.06
N PRO A 101 -5.85 -5.11 34.71
CA PRO A 101 -7.12 -4.49 34.36
C PRO A 101 -7.26 -4.02 32.91
N PHE A 102 -6.19 -3.54 32.27
CA PHE A 102 -6.23 -3.04 30.89
C PHE A 102 -6.29 -4.18 29.87
N VAL A 103 -5.57 -5.28 30.13
CA VAL A 103 -5.67 -6.48 29.29
C VAL A 103 -7.04 -7.14 29.45
N HIS A 104 -7.60 -7.14 30.66
CA HIS A 104 -8.90 -7.72 30.99
C HIS A 104 -9.99 -6.64 31.08
N TRP A 105 -9.90 -5.59 30.26
CA TRP A 105 -10.81 -4.44 30.31
C TRP A 105 -12.28 -4.87 30.16
N TYR A 106 -12.54 -5.92 29.36
CA TYR A 106 -13.86 -6.50 29.18
C TYR A 106 -14.42 -7.13 30.47
N GLU A 107 -13.59 -7.71 31.34
CA GLU A 107 -14.00 -8.22 32.66
C GLU A 107 -14.29 -7.08 33.62
N VAL A 108 -13.42 -6.06 33.62
CA VAL A 108 -13.55 -4.87 34.46
C VAL A 108 -14.85 -4.12 34.14
N LEU A 109 -15.11 -3.84 32.86
CA LEU A 109 -16.35 -3.17 32.44
C LEU A 109 -17.59 -4.02 32.70
N GLY A 110 -17.50 -5.34 32.54
CA GLY A 110 -18.59 -6.26 32.88
C GLY A 110 -18.97 -6.24 34.36
N CYS A 111 -18.04 -5.88 35.26
CA CYS A 111 -18.28 -5.81 36.69
C CYS A 111 -18.87 -4.47 37.17
N ILE A 112 -19.19 -3.53 36.28
CA ILE A 112 -19.70 -2.21 36.67
C ILE A 112 -21.23 -2.27 36.88
N PRO A 113 -21.77 -2.09 38.10
CA PRO A 113 -23.20 -2.16 38.38
C PRO A 113 -23.90 -0.81 38.17
N LEU A 114 -23.68 -0.15 37.03
CA LEU A 114 -24.34 1.13 36.75
C LEU A 114 -25.75 0.88 36.20
N GLY A 115 -26.77 1.20 37.01
CA GLY A 115 -28.18 1.02 36.65
C GLY A 115 -28.60 1.71 35.34
N THR A 116 -27.92 2.81 34.99
CA THR A 116 -28.14 3.58 33.75
C THR A 116 -27.58 2.87 32.52
N PHE A 117 -26.44 2.18 32.63
CA PHE A 117 -25.78 1.55 31.50
C PHE A 117 -26.10 0.06 31.43
N ARG A 118 -27.38 -0.25 31.18
CA ARG A 118 -27.88 -1.64 31.10
C ARG A 118 -27.11 -2.50 30.09
N PHE A 119 -26.59 -1.88 29.01
CA PHE A 119 -25.79 -2.57 28.00
C PHE A 119 -24.42 -3.04 28.51
N LEU A 120 -23.86 -2.48 29.59
CA LEU A 120 -22.59 -2.96 30.16
C LEU A 120 -22.69 -4.42 30.64
N ARG A 121 -23.91 -4.88 30.95
CA ARG A 121 -24.18 -6.29 31.26
C ARG A 121 -23.83 -7.22 30.10
N LEU A 122 -23.86 -6.75 28.85
CA LEU A 122 -23.43 -7.53 27.68
C LEU A 122 -21.92 -7.80 27.67
N PHE A 123 -21.10 -6.94 28.30
CA PHE A 123 -19.68 -7.24 28.46
C PHE A 123 -19.43 -8.48 29.32
N ARG A 124 -20.34 -8.84 30.25
CA ARG A 124 -20.26 -10.11 30.98
C ARG A 124 -20.43 -11.31 30.05
N VAL A 125 -21.32 -11.19 29.06
CA VAL A 125 -21.51 -12.22 28.03
C VAL A 125 -20.26 -12.35 27.16
N ILE A 126 -19.70 -11.23 26.72
CA ILE A 126 -18.46 -11.19 25.92
C ILE A 126 -17.28 -11.78 26.73
N SER A 127 -17.15 -11.40 28.01
CA SER A 127 -16.18 -11.94 28.95
C SER A 127 -16.28 -13.45 29.09
N MET A 128 -17.51 -13.98 29.15
CA MET A 128 -17.77 -15.41 29.27
C MET A 128 -17.45 -16.17 27.97
N ILE A 129 -17.86 -15.62 26.82
CA ILE A 129 -17.52 -16.19 25.51
C ILE A 129 -15.99 -16.31 25.37
N TYR A 130 -15.26 -15.26 25.74
CA TYR A 130 -13.80 -15.28 25.73
C TYR A 130 -13.21 -16.30 26.71
N ARG A 131 -13.77 -16.41 27.93
CA ARG A 131 -13.35 -17.40 28.93
C ARG A 131 -13.57 -18.84 28.45
N LEU A 132 -14.73 -19.14 27.89
CA LEU A 132 -15.06 -20.46 27.35
C LEU A 132 -14.18 -20.83 26.16
N GLN A 133 -13.80 -19.84 25.34
CA GLN A 133 -12.80 -20.02 24.28
C GLN A 133 -11.42 -20.35 24.83
N LYS A 134 -10.96 -19.60 25.85
CA LYS A 134 -9.66 -19.84 26.50
C LYS A 134 -9.58 -21.19 27.21
N LEU A 135 -10.71 -21.67 27.76
CA LEU A 135 -10.85 -22.99 28.36
C LEU A 135 -10.98 -24.13 27.33
N GLY A 136 -11.02 -23.83 26.03
CA GLY A 136 -11.13 -24.83 24.96
C GLY A 136 -12.48 -25.54 24.89
N VAL A 137 -13.50 -25.03 25.58
CA VAL A 137 -14.86 -25.60 25.60
C VAL A 137 -15.61 -25.24 24.31
N ILE A 138 -15.30 -24.09 23.72
CA ILE A 138 -15.92 -23.59 22.49
C ILE A 138 -14.84 -23.16 21.51
N ASP A 139 -14.79 -23.79 20.33
CA ASP A 139 -13.96 -23.34 19.21
C ASP A 139 -14.68 -22.23 18.43
N LEU A 140 -14.54 -21.01 18.93
CA LEU A 140 -15.10 -19.80 18.31
C LEU A 140 -14.36 -19.41 17.01
N GLN A 141 -13.11 -19.86 16.81
CA GLN A 141 -12.34 -19.49 15.61
C GLN A 141 -12.94 -20.10 14.32
N ASN A 142 -13.65 -21.22 14.44
CA ASN A 142 -14.34 -21.89 13.34
C ASN A 142 -15.84 -21.58 13.26
N THR A 143 -16.36 -20.67 14.08
CA THR A 143 -17.79 -20.31 14.05
C THR A 143 -18.08 -19.35 12.91
N TRP A 144 -19.12 -19.64 12.11
CA TRP A 144 -19.55 -18.84 10.95
C TRP A 144 -19.63 -17.33 11.25
N ALA A 145 -20.19 -16.94 12.39
CA ALA A 145 -20.37 -15.54 12.78
C ALA A 145 -19.04 -14.78 12.96
N LEU A 146 -18.03 -15.41 13.54
CA LEU A 146 -16.72 -14.78 13.73
C LEU A 146 -15.90 -14.71 12.44
N GLN A 147 -16.01 -15.73 11.58
CA GLN A 147 -15.43 -15.68 10.24
C GLN A 147 -16.07 -14.56 9.40
N LEU A 148 -17.39 -14.38 9.51
CA LEU A 148 -18.11 -13.30 8.86
C LEU A 148 -17.64 -11.93 9.37
N PHE A 149 -17.58 -11.73 10.69
CA PHE A 149 -17.09 -10.48 11.28
C PHE A 149 -15.65 -10.18 10.86
N LYS A 150 -14.75 -11.17 10.96
CA LYS A 150 -13.35 -11.03 10.55
C LYS A 150 -13.24 -10.63 9.08
N LYS A 151 -14.02 -11.26 8.20
CA LYS A 151 -14.08 -10.91 6.78
C LYS A 151 -14.48 -9.45 6.57
N TYR A 152 -15.59 -9.00 7.17
CA TYR A 152 -16.04 -7.60 7.01
C TYR A 152 -15.08 -6.60 7.65
N TYR A 153 -14.45 -6.96 8.77
CA TYR A 153 -13.42 -6.15 9.40
C TYR A 153 -12.19 -6.00 8.51
N GLU A 154 -11.69 -7.09 7.91
CA GLU A 154 -10.59 -7.06 6.95
C GLU A 154 -10.92 -6.17 5.74
N VAL A 155 -12.13 -6.31 5.16
CA VAL A 155 -12.60 -5.47 4.06
C VAL A 155 -12.66 -3.99 4.44
N LEU A 156 -13.17 -3.67 5.64
CA LEU A 156 -13.26 -2.29 6.11
C LEU A 156 -11.87 -1.70 6.34
N VAL A 157 -10.97 -2.44 6.98
CA VAL A 157 -9.61 -1.99 7.23
C VAL A 157 -8.86 -1.78 5.92
N GLU A 158 -9.02 -2.67 4.94
CA GLU A 158 -8.47 -2.51 3.60
C GLU A 158 -8.99 -1.24 2.93
N GLU A 159 -10.31 -1.05 2.84
CA GLU A 159 -10.92 0.13 2.20
C GLU A 159 -10.51 1.45 2.88
N VAL A 160 -10.42 1.46 4.22
CA VAL A 160 -9.94 2.63 4.97
C VAL A 160 -8.46 2.86 4.69
N SER A 161 -7.63 1.81 4.70
CA SER A 161 -6.21 1.89 4.42
C SER A 161 -5.94 2.42 3.01
N ASP A 162 -6.62 1.86 2.00
CA ASP A 162 -6.48 2.27 0.60
C ASP A 162 -6.87 3.74 0.43
N ARG A 163 -7.96 4.17 1.06
CA ARG A 163 -8.38 5.59 1.03
C ARG A 163 -7.35 6.51 1.69
N VAL A 164 -6.79 6.11 2.82
CA VAL A 164 -5.74 6.88 3.49
C VAL A 164 -4.50 6.99 2.60
N VAL A 165 -4.06 5.89 1.99
CA VAL A 165 -2.92 5.88 1.08
C VAL A 165 -3.16 6.78 -0.13
N VAL A 166 -4.32 6.67 -0.79
CA VAL A 166 -4.68 7.53 -1.93
C VAL A 166 -4.68 9.00 -1.53
N ASN A 167 -5.25 9.35 -0.37
CA ASN A 167 -5.29 10.72 0.12
C ASN A 167 -3.88 11.26 0.45
N VAL A 168 -3.00 10.43 1.02
CA VAL A 168 -1.60 10.80 1.25
C VAL A 168 -0.87 11.03 -0.08
N LEU A 169 -1.03 10.14 -1.05
CA LEU A 169 -0.41 10.28 -2.37
C LEU A 169 -0.92 11.51 -3.12
N GLU A 170 -2.21 11.84 -3.00
CA GLU A 170 -2.81 13.04 -3.57
C GLU A 170 -2.23 14.32 -2.93
N ASN A 171 -2.08 14.35 -1.61
CA ASN A 171 -1.41 15.47 -0.93
C ASN A 171 0.05 15.63 -1.41
N VAL A 172 0.77 14.53 -1.63
CA VAL A 172 2.14 14.57 -2.17
C VAL A 172 2.14 15.12 -3.61
N GLN A 173 1.21 14.70 -4.47
CA GLN A 173 1.06 15.26 -5.82
C GLN A 173 0.80 16.77 -5.78
N ASP A 174 -0.08 17.23 -4.88
CA ASP A 174 -0.38 18.65 -4.74
C ASP A 174 0.83 19.44 -4.24
N GLU A 175 1.60 18.91 -3.28
CA GLU A 175 2.84 19.53 -2.81
C GLU A 175 3.87 19.69 -3.95
N ILE A 176 3.98 18.68 -4.82
CA ILE A 176 4.84 18.73 -6.01
C ILE A 176 4.35 19.78 -7.02
N LYS A 177 3.03 19.85 -7.27
CA LYS A 177 2.44 20.82 -8.21
C LYS A 177 2.62 22.28 -7.79
N HIS A 178 2.57 22.57 -6.50
CA HIS A 178 2.64 23.93 -5.98
C HIS A 178 4.08 24.46 -5.78
N GLY A 179 5.09 23.76 -6.31
CA GLY A 179 6.45 24.29 -6.45
C GLY A 179 7.33 24.11 -5.21
N SER A 180 7.15 23.03 -4.47
CA SER A 180 8.10 22.61 -3.42
C SER A 180 9.51 22.40 -4.02
N PRO A 181 10.61 22.59 -3.26
CA PRO A 181 12.00 22.31 -3.71
C PRO A 181 12.27 20.84 -4.08
N ILE A 182 11.23 20.01 -4.19
CA ILE A 182 11.30 18.62 -4.63
C ILE A 182 11.82 18.52 -6.06
N THR A 183 11.50 19.46 -6.96
CA THR A 183 11.95 19.40 -8.36
C THR A 183 13.47 19.54 -8.45
N ASP A 184 14.05 20.55 -7.80
CA ASP A 184 15.49 20.77 -7.76
C ASP A 184 16.22 19.61 -7.08
N ARG A 185 15.61 19.06 -6.02
CA ARG A 185 16.12 17.85 -5.34
C ARG A 185 16.00 16.60 -6.21
N MET A 186 14.99 16.48 -7.05
CA MET A 186 14.86 15.34 -7.97
C MET A 186 15.98 15.37 -9.00
N ILE A 187 16.28 16.54 -9.57
CA ILE A 187 17.39 16.69 -10.52
C ILE A 187 18.74 16.42 -9.82
N SER A 188 19.00 17.06 -8.69
CA SER A 188 20.30 16.98 -8.00
C SER A 188 20.53 15.69 -7.20
N GLU A 189 19.50 15.13 -6.55
CA GLU A 189 19.62 13.95 -5.68
C GLU A 189 19.22 12.63 -6.37
N VAL A 190 18.43 12.68 -7.45
CA VAL A 190 17.97 11.45 -8.15
C VAL A 190 18.60 11.33 -9.53
N VAL A 191 18.53 12.36 -10.38
CA VAL A 191 19.02 12.27 -11.77
C VAL A 191 20.54 12.39 -11.83
N HIS A 192 21.12 13.39 -11.19
CA HIS A 192 22.55 13.69 -11.26
C HIS A 192 23.47 12.52 -10.82
N PRO A 193 23.16 11.76 -9.73
CA PRO A 193 23.97 10.60 -9.36
C PRO A 193 24.05 9.50 -10.43
N HIS A 194 23.05 9.46 -11.33
CA HIS A 194 22.99 8.50 -12.43
C HIS A 194 23.50 9.07 -13.77
N LYS A 195 24.03 10.31 -13.81
CA LYS A 195 24.52 10.99 -15.02
C LYS A 195 25.41 10.09 -15.88
N LYS A 196 26.44 9.47 -15.29
CA LYS A 196 27.40 8.61 -16.02
C LYS A 196 26.71 7.47 -16.78
N VAL A 197 25.72 6.82 -16.15
CA VAL A 197 24.97 5.72 -16.76
C VAL A 197 24.09 6.24 -17.91
N LEU A 198 23.47 7.41 -17.72
CA LEU A 198 22.64 8.05 -18.74
C LEU A 198 23.45 8.52 -19.94
N VAL A 199 24.63 9.10 -19.71
CA VAL A 199 25.57 9.52 -20.76
C VAL A 199 26.01 8.31 -21.57
N GLU A 200 26.50 7.24 -20.93
CA GLU A 200 26.90 6.02 -21.65
C GLU A 200 25.75 5.42 -22.47
N TRP A 201 24.55 5.36 -21.89
CA TRP A 201 23.36 4.86 -22.58
C TRP A 201 22.99 5.72 -23.81
N MET A 202 22.99 7.05 -23.65
CA MET A 202 22.71 8.00 -24.73
C MET A 202 23.76 7.93 -25.82
N SER A 203 25.05 7.90 -25.46
CA SER A 203 26.16 7.75 -26.39
C SER A 203 26.02 6.48 -27.23
N HIS A 204 25.75 5.35 -26.60
CA HIS A 204 25.49 4.10 -27.31
C HIS A 204 24.27 4.20 -28.24
N ARG A 205 23.21 4.89 -27.81
CA ARG A 205 22.00 5.10 -28.63
C ARG A 205 22.28 5.97 -29.85
N VAL A 206 23.02 7.07 -29.69
CA VAL A 206 23.43 7.99 -30.77
C VAL A 206 24.24 7.22 -31.80
N ARG A 207 25.29 6.49 -31.40
CA ARG A 207 26.12 5.69 -32.32
C ARG A 207 25.29 4.73 -33.16
N ARG A 208 24.38 3.99 -32.51
CA ARG A 208 23.50 3.03 -33.21
C ARG A 208 22.60 3.73 -34.22
N VAL A 209 22.04 4.88 -33.88
CA VAL A 209 21.18 5.66 -34.78
C VAL A 209 22.00 6.23 -35.95
N THR A 210 23.19 6.77 -35.69
CA THR A 210 24.10 7.29 -36.72
C THR A 210 24.51 6.18 -37.69
N ALA A 211 24.93 5.02 -37.18
CA ALA A 211 25.31 3.88 -38.02
C ALA A 211 24.18 3.41 -38.96
N GLN A 212 22.95 3.35 -38.43
CA GLN A 212 21.78 2.87 -39.18
C GLN A 212 21.27 3.89 -40.19
N ASN A 213 21.13 5.16 -39.79
CA ASN A 213 20.55 6.19 -40.64
C ASN A 213 21.55 6.74 -41.65
N TYR A 214 22.85 6.81 -41.32
CA TYR A 214 23.83 7.31 -42.27
C TYR A 214 23.93 6.42 -43.51
N ALA A 215 23.90 5.09 -43.33
CA ALA A 215 23.89 4.15 -44.45
C ALA A 215 22.69 4.36 -45.39
N ALA A 216 21.52 4.72 -44.84
CA ALA A 216 20.31 4.96 -45.62
C ALA A 216 20.33 6.27 -46.41
N HIS A 217 21.01 7.31 -45.90
CA HIS A 217 21.03 8.65 -46.50
C HIS A 217 22.38 9.04 -47.14
N LYS A 218 23.33 8.11 -47.25
CA LYS A 218 24.70 8.36 -47.75
C LYS A 218 24.70 9.04 -49.12
N ASP A 219 23.85 8.59 -50.04
CA ASP A 219 23.76 9.15 -51.40
C ASP A 219 23.16 10.56 -51.41
N GLU A 220 22.18 10.84 -50.55
CA GLU A 220 21.59 12.19 -50.39
C GLU A 220 22.64 13.16 -49.83
N ILE A 221 23.42 12.72 -48.85
CA ILE A 221 24.51 13.50 -48.25
C ILE A 221 25.59 13.79 -49.30
N ARG A 222 25.94 12.82 -50.15
CA ARG A 222 26.88 13.02 -51.26
C ARG A 222 26.39 14.12 -52.21
N GLN A 223 25.15 14.03 -52.68
CA GLN A 223 24.59 15.02 -53.59
C GLN A 223 24.52 16.42 -52.95
N TYR A 224 24.17 16.48 -51.67
CA TYR A 224 24.16 17.73 -50.92
C TYR A 224 25.56 18.36 -50.82
N LEU A 225 26.58 17.56 -50.52
CA LEU A 225 27.98 18.01 -50.44
C LEU A 225 28.53 18.44 -51.80
N GLU A 226 28.26 17.68 -52.86
CA GLU A 226 28.67 18.05 -54.23
C GLU A 226 28.07 19.41 -54.64
N ARG A 227 26.80 19.66 -54.29
CA ARG A 227 26.17 20.97 -54.51
C ARG A 227 26.84 22.08 -53.70
N LEU A 228 27.09 21.86 -52.41
CA LEU A 228 27.76 22.85 -51.56
C LEU A 228 29.17 23.19 -52.07
N VAL A 229 29.93 22.18 -52.47
CA VAL A 229 31.29 22.36 -53.02
C VAL A 229 31.23 23.12 -54.33
N LYS A 230 30.32 22.75 -55.24
CA LYS A 230 30.12 23.46 -56.50
C LYS A 230 29.78 24.94 -56.28
N ASP A 231 28.88 25.23 -55.34
CA ASP A 231 28.50 26.61 -55.01
C ASP A 231 29.66 27.38 -54.36
N ALA A 232 30.45 26.74 -53.50
CA ALA A 232 31.62 27.35 -52.86
C ALA A 232 32.73 27.65 -53.87
N VAL A 233 33.03 26.69 -54.77
CA VAL A 233 34.02 26.85 -55.83
C VAL A 233 33.59 27.91 -56.83
N ALA A 234 32.31 27.96 -57.22
CA ALA A 234 31.79 28.99 -58.12
C ALA A 234 31.86 30.41 -57.54
N LYS A 235 31.82 30.54 -56.21
CA LYS A 235 31.96 31.84 -55.52
C LYS A 235 33.40 32.30 -55.38
N ASN A 236 34.38 31.40 -55.45
CA ASN A 236 35.80 31.70 -55.31
C ASN A 236 36.36 32.51 -56.51
N ASN A 237 37.15 33.55 -56.23
CA ASN A 237 37.64 34.47 -57.27
C ASN A 237 38.78 33.89 -58.10
N GLU A 238 39.65 33.08 -57.50
CA GLU A 238 40.75 32.39 -58.17
C GLU A 238 40.19 31.37 -59.16
N MET A 239 39.14 30.64 -58.78
CA MET A 239 38.45 29.66 -59.63
C MET A 239 37.74 30.31 -60.83
N LYS A 240 37.16 31.51 -60.65
CA LYS A 240 36.61 32.30 -61.77
C LYS A 240 37.68 32.73 -62.77
N GLN A 241 38.87 33.12 -62.28
CA GLN A 241 40.00 33.50 -63.13
C GLN A 241 40.54 32.29 -63.91
N LEU A 242 40.69 31.15 -63.24
CA LEU A 242 41.07 29.86 -63.85
C LEU A 242 40.11 29.43 -64.96
N LYS A 243 38.80 29.61 -64.75
CA LYS A 243 37.78 29.32 -65.77
C LYS A 243 37.91 30.19 -67.02
N GLY A 244 38.47 31.39 -66.90
CA GLY A 244 38.70 32.33 -68.01
C GLY A 244 39.86 31.96 -68.95
N ILE A 245 40.69 30.96 -68.60
CA ILE A 245 41.82 30.53 -69.44
C ILE A 245 41.29 29.80 -70.68
N PRO A 246 41.62 30.25 -71.91
CA PRO A 246 41.16 29.62 -73.15
C PRO A 246 41.61 28.15 -73.26
N LEU A 247 40.80 27.33 -73.95
CA LEU A 247 40.99 25.89 -74.21
C LEU A 247 40.97 24.96 -72.98
N VAL A 248 41.50 25.36 -71.82
CA VAL A 248 41.70 24.45 -70.67
C VAL A 248 41.00 24.88 -69.37
N GLY A 249 40.55 26.13 -69.25
CA GLY A 249 40.02 26.68 -67.99
C GLY A 249 38.80 25.94 -67.43
N ASN A 250 37.85 25.54 -68.30
CA ASN A 250 36.68 24.75 -67.89
C ASN A 250 37.06 23.35 -67.41
N THR A 251 38.01 22.70 -68.07
CA THR A 251 38.46 21.33 -67.73
C THR A 251 39.20 21.30 -66.40
N ILE A 252 40.08 22.28 -66.16
CA ILE A 252 40.81 22.41 -64.89
C ILE A 252 39.84 22.72 -63.75
N THR A 253 38.91 23.67 -63.96
CA THR A 253 37.90 24.05 -62.97
C THR A 253 37.02 22.86 -62.59
N SER A 254 36.50 22.12 -63.59
CA SER A 254 35.69 20.93 -63.34
C SER A 254 36.46 19.83 -62.62
N SER A 255 37.74 19.61 -62.96
CA SER A 255 38.56 18.60 -62.30
C SER A 255 38.82 18.94 -60.83
N ILE A 256 39.05 20.23 -60.52
CA ILE A 256 39.22 20.72 -59.15
C ILE A 256 37.90 20.64 -58.38
N GLU A 257 36.77 21.04 -58.98
CA GLU A 257 35.43 20.90 -58.38
C GLU A 257 35.15 19.45 -57.98
N THR A 258 35.38 18.49 -58.88
CA THR A 258 35.18 17.05 -58.60
C THR A 258 36.15 16.56 -57.53
N ALA A 259 37.44 16.90 -57.61
CA ALA A 259 38.44 16.46 -56.64
C ALA A 259 38.12 16.98 -55.22
N ILE A 260 37.74 18.26 -55.09
CA ILE A 260 37.35 18.84 -53.79
C ILE A 260 36.06 18.18 -53.30
N GLY A 261 35.10 17.92 -54.18
CA GLY A 261 33.86 17.20 -53.88
C GLY A 261 34.13 15.83 -53.27
N ASP A 262 34.94 15.02 -53.95
CA ASP A 262 35.30 13.68 -53.51
C ASP A 262 36.13 13.69 -52.21
N ILE A 263 37.10 14.60 -52.07
CA ILE A 263 37.89 14.74 -50.84
C ILE A 263 36.96 15.11 -49.67
N THR A 264 36.11 16.12 -49.86
CA THR A 264 35.20 16.58 -48.80
C THR A 264 34.21 15.49 -48.43
N PHE A 265 33.66 14.78 -49.41
CA PHE A 265 32.79 13.64 -49.16
C PHE A 265 33.49 12.55 -48.37
N ASN A 266 34.71 12.15 -48.76
CA ASN A 266 35.46 11.11 -48.06
C ASN A 266 35.83 11.52 -46.63
N VAL A 267 36.16 12.80 -46.39
CA VAL A 267 36.41 13.32 -45.04
C VAL A 267 35.15 13.25 -44.18
N ILE A 268 34.01 13.76 -44.68
CA ILE A 268 32.74 13.71 -43.94
C ILE A 268 32.30 12.27 -43.71
N ASN A 269 32.45 11.40 -44.71
CA ASN A 269 32.12 9.98 -44.60
C ASN A 269 32.95 9.31 -43.52
N SER A 270 34.27 9.56 -43.49
CA SER A 270 35.15 9.01 -42.46
C SER A 270 34.76 9.52 -41.07
N VAL A 271 34.45 10.81 -40.92
CA VAL A 271 33.99 11.38 -39.64
C VAL A 271 32.69 10.72 -39.17
N VAL A 272 31.70 10.53 -40.07
CA VAL A 272 30.43 9.92 -39.67
C VAL A 272 30.57 8.42 -39.37
N GLU A 273 31.38 7.70 -40.15
CA GLU A 273 31.71 6.30 -39.88
C GLU A 273 32.46 6.16 -38.53
N ASP A 274 33.38 7.07 -38.24
CA ASP A 274 34.11 7.13 -36.97
C ASP A 274 33.17 7.40 -35.78
N LEU A 275 32.22 8.34 -35.92
CA LEU A 275 31.19 8.65 -34.91
C LEU A 275 30.22 7.47 -34.71
N ALA A 276 30.03 6.63 -35.71
CA ALA A 276 29.23 5.41 -35.63
C ALA A 276 30.01 4.23 -35.04
N SER A 277 31.34 4.30 -35.03
CA SER A 277 32.23 3.25 -34.56
C SER A 277 32.45 3.29 -33.04
N ASP A 278 32.83 2.14 -32.46
CA ASP A 278 33.25 2.09 -31.05
C ASP A 278 34.65 2.67 -30.81
N HIS A 279 35.41 2.99 -31.87
CA HIS A 279 36.79 3.48 -31.77
C HIS A 279 36.86 4.88 -31.15
N ASN A 280 35.90 5.76 -31.46
CA ASN A 280 35.81 7.13 -30.93
C ASN A 280 34.71 7.28 -29.88
N LYS A 281 34.55 6.27 -29.01
CA LYS A 281 33.60 6.30 -27.88
C LYS A 281 33.73 7.57 -27.04
N GLU A 282 34.97 8.01 -26.77
CA GLU A 282 35.26 9.18 -25.94
C GLU A 282 34.67 10.48 -26.49
N VAL A 283 34.69 10.69 -27.82
CA VAL A 283 34.16 11.92 -28.44
C VAL A 283 32.65 12.01 -28.29
N ILE A 284 31.93 10.91 -28.54
CA ILE A 284 30.47 10.89 -28.37
C ILE A 284 30.09 11.00 -26.90
N GLU A 285 30.84 10.36 -26.01
CA GLU A 285 30.62 10.48 -24.56
C GLU A 285 30.83 11.90 -24.07
N GLU A 286 31.90 12.58 -24.48
CA GLU A 286 32.17 13.97 -24.10
C GLU A 286 31.09 14.93 -24.63
N ILE A 287 30.68 14.79 -25.89
CA ILE A 287 29.57 15.59 -26.45
C ILE A 287 28.26 15.33 -25.69
N THR A 288 27.99 14.07 -25.35
CA THR A 288 26.78 13.69 -24.61
C THR A 288 26.83 14.19 -23.17
N ASP A 289 28.00 14.16 -22.53
CA ASP A 289 28.22 14.64 -21.17
C ASP A 289 28.04 16.16 -21.07
N ILE A 290 28.60 16.92 -22.02
CA ILE A 290 28.40 18.36 -22.15
C ILE A 290 26.92 18.68 -22.39
N ALA A 291 26.26 17.95 -23.29
CA ALA A 291 24.83 18.15 -23.54
C ALA A 291 23.99 17.88 -22.28
N PHE A 292 24.36 16.86 -21.49
CA PHE A 292 23.71 16.57 -20.21
C PHE A 292 23.95 17.67 -19.18
N ASP A 293 25.15 18.23 -19.12
CA ASP A 293 25.47 19.33 -18.21
C ASP A 293 24.68 20.59 -18.54
N VAL A 294 24.55 20.95 -19.83
CA VAL A 294 23.73 22.10 -20.24
C VAL A 294 22.27 21.90 -19.82
N VAL A 295 21.71 20.71 -20.09
CA VAL A 295 20.32 20.36 -19.75
C VAL A 295 20.08 20.29 -18.24
N LEU A 296 21.05 19.82 -17.44
CA LEU A 296 20.86 19.64 -15.99
C LEU A 296 21.32 20.84 -15.13
N LEU A 297 22.23 21.70 -15.63
CA LEU A 297 22.81 22.82 -14.88
C LEU A 297 22.19 24.18 -15.20
N GLU A 298 21.43 24.32 -16.30
CA GLU A 298 20.64 25.53 -16.54
C GLU A 298 19.42 25.55 -15.61
N GLU A 299 19.57 26.19 -14.44
CA GLU A 299 18.52 26.42 -13.43
C GLU A 299 17.26 27.15 -13.98
N GLU A 300 17.34 27.73 -15.18
CA GLU A 300 16.24 28.50 -15.80
C GLU A 300 15.36 27.73 -16.78
N ASP A 301 15.67 26.46 -17.11
CA ASP A 301 14.84 25.71 -18.05
C ASP A 301 13.54 25.20 -17.38
N LYS A 302 12.55 26.09 -17.33
CA LYS A 302 11.21 25.84 -16.77
C LYS A 302 10.54 24.64 -17.42
N ASP A 303 10.88 24.31 -18.67
CA ASP A 303 10.26 23.22 -19.39
C ASP A 303 10.75 21.85 -18.86
N LEU A 304 12.05 21.71 -18.57
CA LEU A 304 12.59 20.49 -17.96
C LEU A 304 12.08 20.25 -16.55
N ASN A 305 12.01 21.31 -15.74
CA ASN A 305 11.42 21.25 -14.41
C ASN A 305 9.95 20.81 -14.47
N GLN A 306 9.18 21.34 -15.44
CA GLN A 306 7.79 20.93 -15.64
C GLN A 306 7.67 19.47 -16.09
N ILE A 307 8.58 18.97 -16.92
CA ILE A 307 8.61 17.56 -17.34
C ILE A 307 8.88 16.66 -16.13
N ALA A 308 9.86 17.00 -15.29
CA ALA A 308 10.16 16.22 -14.07
C ALA A 308 8.95 16.18 -13.12
N ILE A 309 8.29 17.32 -12.92
CA ILE A 309 7.05 17.43 -12.15
C ILE A 309 5.96 16.51 -12.72
N ASN A 310 5.73 16.55 -14.03
CA ASN A 310 4.70 15.74 -14.68
C ASN A 310 5.01 14.24 -14.55
N ILE A 311 6.26 13.82 -14.79
CA ILE A 311 6.68 12.42 -14.64
C ILE A 311 6.46 11.94 -13.19
N ALA A 312 6.78 12.78 -12.20
CA ALA A 312 6.55 12.46 -10.79
C ALA A 312 5.05 12.31 -10.48
N ILE A 313 4.23 13.25 -10.94
CA ILE A 313 2.78 13.23 -10.76
C ILE A 313 2.17 11.99 -11.41
N ASP A 314 2.54 11.69 -12.65
CA ASP A 314 2.02 10.54 -13.42
C ASP A 314 2.45 9.22 -12.77
N SER A 315 3.69 9.14 -12.27
CA SER A 315 4.17 7.97 -11.53
C SER A 315 3.36 7.74 -10.25
N ILE A 316 3.03 8.80 -9.51
CA ILE A 316 2.17 8.69 -8.33
C ILE A 316 0.75 8.29 -8.72
N GLU A 317 0.24 8.78 -9.85
CA GLU A 317 -1.10 8.42 -10.33
C GLU A 317 -1.19 6.93 -10.66
N LEU A 318 -0.19 6.37 -11.35
CA LEU A 318 -0.09 4.93 -11.60
C LEU A 318 -0.10 4.11 -10.30
N VAL A 319 0.58 4.58 -9.25
CA VAL A 319 0.56 3.93 -7.93
C VAL A 319 -0.83 4.03 -7.28
N LYS A 320 -1.50 5.19 -7.35
CA LYS A 320 -2.87 5.38 -6.83
C LYS A 320 -3.86 4.45 -7.53
N GLU A 321 -3.76 4.30 -8.85
CA GLU A 321 -4.60 3.37 -9.61
C GLU A 321 -4.41 1.93 -9.12
N GLN A 322 -3.17 1.50 -8.88
CA GLN A 322 -2.88 0.18 -8.35
C GLN A 322 -3.42 -0.03 -6.93
N VAL A 323 -3.33 0.98 -6.05
CA VAL A 323 -3.87 0.93 -4.68
C VAL A 323 -5.40 0.84 -4.67
N LYS A 324 -6.09 1.47 -5.63
CA LYS A 324 -7.55 1.39 -5.76
C LYS A 324 -8.07 0.00 -6.13
N ILE A 325 -7.19 -0.93 -6.54
CA ILE A 325 -7.57 -2.31 -6.85
C ILE A 325 -7.85 -3.06 -5.54
N GLN A 326 -9.14 -3.23 -5.24
CA GLN A 326 -9.66 -3.94 -4.07
C GLN A 326 -9.22 -5.42 -4.08
N GLN A 327 -8.23 -5.75 -3.25
CA GLN A 327 -7.63 -7.08 -3.12
C GLN A 327 -8.62 -8.09 -2.56
N TRP A 328 -9.52 -7.67 -1.67
CA TRP A 328 -10.55 -8.55 -1.12
C TRP A 328 -11.49 -9.10 -2.20
N LYS A 329 -11.83 -8.31 -3.24
CA LYS A 329 -12.67 -8.79 -4.36
C LYS A 329 -11.94 -9.86 -5.18
N LEU A 330 -10.66 -9.64 -5.49
CA LEU A 330 -9.82 -10.61 -6.20
C LEU A 330 -9.62 -11.90 -5.40
N LYS A 331 -9.57 -11.81 -4.07
CA LYS A 331 -9.49 -12.97 -3.18
C LYS A 331 -10.81 -13.75 -3.18
N GLU A 332 -11.96 -13.06 -3.12
CA GLU A 332 -13.28 -13.69 -3.21
C GLU A 332 -13.49 -14.42 -4.55
N GLU A 333 -13.12 -13.81 -5.66
CA GLU A 333 -13.23 -14.42 -6.98
C GLU A 333 -12.39 -15.70 -7.07
N ARG A 334 -11.12 -15.64 -6.63
CA ARG A 334 -10.25 -16.83 -6.55
C ARG A 334 -10.82 -17.92 -5.66
N GLU A 335 -11.44 -17.59 -4.54
CA GLU A 335 -12.09 -18.57 -3.66
C GLU A 335 -13.34 -19.18 -4.31
N ARG A 336 -14.14 -18.39 -5.02
CA ARG A 336 -15.31 -18.86 -5.78
C ARG A 336 -14.89 -19.81 -6.91
N GLU A 337 -13.83 -19.47 -7.64
CA GLU A 337 -13.26 -20.32 -8.68
C GLU A 337 -12.73 -21.66 -8.13
N LYS A 338 -12.01 -21.63 -7.01
CA LYS A 338 -11.56 -22.85 -6.33
C LYS A 338 -12.73 -23.74 -5.94
N LYS A 339 -13.80 -23.17 -5.37
CA LYS A 339 -15.03 -23.92 -5.02
C LYS A 339 -15.72 -24.51 -6.25
N LYS A 340 -15.77 -23.78 -7.36
CA LYS A 340 -16.31 -24.29 -8.63
C LYS A 340 -15.49 -25.48 -9.17
N LYS A 341 -14.16 -25.41 -9.10
CA LYS A 341 -13.27 -26.49 -9.54
C LYS A 341 -13.39 -27.75 -8.67
N VAL A 342 -13.57 -27.59 -7.36
CA VAL A 342 -13.77 -28.71 -6.44
C VAL A 342 -15.14 -29.39 -6.64
N ASN A 343 -16.19 -28.62 -6.94
CA ASN A 343 -17.53 -29.18 -7.21
C ASN A 343 -17.69 -29.79 -8.62
N ALA A 344 -16.71 -29.62 -9.49
CA ALA A 344 -16.71 -30.17 -10.86
C ALA A 344 -15.91 -31.49 -10.98
N LEU A 345 -15.27 -31.92 -9.88
CA LEU A 345 -14.62 -33.22 -9.69
C LEU A 345 -15.51 -34.09 -8.80
#